data_AF-A0A8H6M6P4-F1
#
_entry.id   AF-A0A8H6M6P4-F1
#
_cell.length_a   1.000
_cell.length_b   1.000
_cell.length_c   1.000
_cell.angle_alpha   90.00
_cell.angle_beta   90.00
_cell.angle_gamma   90.00
#
_symmetry.space_group_name_H-M   'P 1'
#
loop_
_entity.id
_entity.type
_entity.pdbx_description
1 polymer ?
#
loop_
_entity_poly.entity_id
_entity_poly.type
_entity_poly.pdbx_seq_one_letter_code
_entity_poly.pdbx_strand_id
1 'polypeptide(L)'
;MPYPPASTSTIYSGSTDTIISCPISKHKKPGRIKTLVTGDRYWEKYTIEVIKEADAAVQKAERTKKLPITEREEHRIDGYIEDITTAQENYARFRTLKKPAKARISVGFMQESTISLNETRTKSKIHARRLLEGYAMFSQAKNDEWNMLGPWRHIPPCTIGLRRTPLERVIAWFESGHRGKRVHWLSGKRRCGKSAILHHIARKYDKLFPEGRRATVEFSGRITRKDFVDTFLATLLDQLAERDRQVKIILSQIGHSLRNDRYFSVTPMDKQIDTVFINTLSQLQAQSPFLIFVDGLDACDAGAVDALFDFIEHALSSPLPIYFIIASSDARALSVMSSISRAGLKGFVDTNEVIPYEDAIQEGIKEGLVALVNPPVQSSSDTSSDSPSDVNLDADE
;
A
#
# COMPACT_ATOMS: atom_id res chain seq x y z
N MET A 1 -48.67 -6.27 8.81
CA MET A 1 -47.93 -7.48 9.23
C MET A 1 -46.85 -7.04 10.22
N PRO A 2 -46.85 -7.52 11.47
CA PRO A 2 -45.82 -7.13 12.42
C PRO A 2 -44.54 -7.94 12.20
N TYR A 3 -43.40 -7.24 12.10
CA TYR A 3 -42.07 -7.82 12.03
C TYR A 3 -41.66 -8.45 13.38
N PRO A 4 -40.82 -9.50 13.38
CA PRO A 4 -40.30 -10.11 14.61
C PRO A 4 -39.17 -9.26 15.24
N PRO A 5 -38.90 -9.44 16.54
CA PRO A 5 -37.98 -8.58 17.29
C PRO A 5 -36.52 -8.88 16.97
N ALA A 6 -35.71 -7.81 17.06
CA ALA A 6 -34.27 -7.80 16.88
C ALA A 6 -33.57 -8.77 17.83
N SER A 7 -32.69 -9.60 17.27
CA SER A 7 -31.72 -10.40 18.02
C SER A 7 -30.69 -9.48 18.69
N THR A 8 -30.49 -9.75 19.98
CA THR A 8 -29.54 -9.16 20.90
C THR A 8 -28.13 -9.02 20.32
N SER A 9 -27.69 -7.78 20.13
CA SER A 9 -26.29 -7.43 19.93
C SER A 9 -25.52 -7.71 21.23
N THR A 10 -24.57 -8.64 21.16
CA THR A 10 -23.61 -8.92 22.23
C THR A 10 -22.80 -7.66 22.49
N ILE A 11 -22.98 -7.08 23.68
CA ILE A 11 -22.18 -5.98 24.20
C ILE A 11 -20.75 -6.50 24.36
N TYR A 12 -19.84 -6.02 23.51
CA TYR A 12 -18.40 -6.18 23.72
C TYR A 12 -18.04 -5.41 24.99
N SER A 13 -17.83 -6.14 26.09
CA SER A 13 -17.28 -5.56 27.31
C SER A 13 -15.86 -5.10 27.01
N GLY A 14 -15.60 -3.82 27.28
CA GLY A 14 -14.27 -3.24 27.21
C GLY A 14 -13.34 -4.02 28.14
N SER A 15 -12.44 -4.81 27.55
CA SER A 15 -11.31 -5.37 28.25
C SER A 15 -10.53 -4.21 28.85
N THR A 16 -10.51 -4.14 30.18
CA THR A 16 -9.61 -3.29 30.93
C THR A 16 -8.19 -3.62 30.50
N ASP A 17 -7.56 -2.68 29.82
CA ASP A 17 -6.13 -2.68 29.47
C ASP A 17 -5.36 -3.08 30.72
N THR A 18 -4.97 -4.35 30.79
CA THR A 18 -4.14 -4.86 31.88
C THR A 18 -2.84 -4.10 31.75
N ILE A 19 -2.53 -3.27 32.74
CA ILE A 19 -1.25 -2.56 32.82
C ILE A 19 -0.17 -3.64 32.78
N ILE A 20 0.41 -3.87 31.61
CA ILE A 20 1.52 -4.79 31.43
C ILE A 20 2.65 -4.16 32.22
N SER A 21 2.91 -4.71 33.41
CA SER A 21 4.00 -4.25 34.25
C SER A 21 5.29 -4.36 33.45
N CYS A 22 6.05 -3.26 33.41
CA CYS A 22 7.36 -3.26 32.79
C CYS A 22 8.16 -4.42 33.41
N PRO A 23 8.85 -5.24 32.60
CA PRO A 23 9.70 -6.27 33.15
C PRO A 23 10.83 -5.57 33.92
N ILE A 24 10.71 -5.59 35.25
CA ILE A 24 11.81 -5.28 36.16
C ILE A 24 12.98 -6.13 35.69
N SER A 25 14.14 -5.51 35.45
CA SER A 25 15.28 -6.21 34.85
C SER A 25 15.54 -7.51 35.61
N LYS A 26 15.48 -8.64 34.91
CA LYS A 26 15.59 -9.97 35.54
C LYS A 26 16.94 -10.16 36.22
N HIS A 27 17.94 -9.40 35.79
CA HIS A 27 19.31 -9.50 36.28
C HIS A 27 19.61 -8.44 37.34
N LYS A 28 19.73 -8.86 38.60
CA LYS A 28 20.20 -7.99 39.68
C LYS A 28 21.69 -7.66 39.46
N LYS A 29 22.02 -6.37 39.48
CA LYS A 29 23.40 -5.87 39.42
C LYS A 29 24.26 -6.55 40.51
N PRO A 30 25.49 -7.02 40.20
CA PRO A 30 26.36 -7.59 41.21
C PRO A 30 26.64 -6.57 42.33
N GLY A 31 26.43 -6.97 43.59
CA GLY A 31 26.76 -6.12 44.74
C GLY A 31 28.25 -5.82 44.84
N ARG A 32 28.62 -4.74 45.55
CA ARG A 32 30.02 -4.34 45.76
C ARG A 32 30.89 -5.47 46.34
N ILE A 33 30.37 -6.19 47.33
CA ILE A 33 31.04 -7.33 47.98
C ILE A 33 31.28 -8.46 46.97
N LYS A 34 30.25 -8.86 46.21
CA LYS A 34 30.35 -9.92 45.20
C LYS A 34 31.38 -9.58 44.13
N THR A 35 31.42 -8.31 43.70
CA THR A 35 32.39 -7.82 42.69
C THR A 35 33.83 -7.89 43.20
N LEU A 36 34.06 -7.64 44.50
CA LEU A 36 35.38 -7.76 45.13
C LEU A 36 35.79 -9.22 45.31
N VAL A 37 34.86 -10.07 45.76
CA VAL A 37 35.12 -11.50 46.06
C VAL A 37 35.37 -12.32 44.80
N THR A 38 34.62 -12.09 43.71
CA THR A 38 34.79 -12.88 42.47
C THR A 38 35.92 -12.37 41.57
N GLY A 39 36.50 -11.20 41.85
CA GLY A 39 37.49 -10.56 40.97
C GLY A 39 36.92 -10.06 39.63
N ASP A 40 35.61 -10.18 39.40
CA ASP A 40 34.95 -9.80 38.14
C ASP A 40 34.79 -8.27 38.05
N ARG A 41 35.88 -7.60 37.67
CA ARG A 41 35.92 -6.14 37.60
C ARG A 41 35.00 -5.56 36.51
N TYR A 42 34.60 -6.34 35.51
CA TYR A 42 33.82 -5.88 34.36
C TYR A 42 32.38 -6.36 34.34
N TRP A 43 31.98 -7.12 35.37
CA TRP A 43 30.68 -7.78 35.42
C TRP A 43 30.45 -8.66 34.19
N GLU A 44 31.45 -9.43 33.77
CA GLU A 44 31.44 -10.15 32.49
C GLU A 44 30.22 -11.06 32.34
N LYS A 45 29.92 -11.89 33.34
CA LYS A 45 28.74 -12.78 33.31
C LYS A 45 27.43 -12.00 33.21
N TYR A 46 27.32 -10.94 34.00
CA TYR A 46 26.12 -10.08 34.00
C TYR A 46 25.99 -9.31 32.68
N THR A 47 27.11 -8.85 32.11
CA THR A 47 27.14 -8.11 30.85
C THR A 47 26.76 -8.98 29.66
N ILE A 48 27.21 -10.24 29.63
CA ILE A 48 26.81 -11.20 28.60
C ILE A 48 25.28 -11.35 28.57
N GLU A 49 24.65 -11.49 29.74
CA GLU A 49 23.17 -11.57 29.82
C GLU A 49 22.50 -10.26 29.38
N VAL A 50 23.03 -9.10 29.78
CA VAL A 50 22.51 -7.79 29.35
C VAL A 50 22.63 -7.61 27.83
N ILE A 51 23.76 -7.97 27.23
CA ILE A 51 23.96 -7.90 25.77
C ILE A 51 22.96 -8.82 25.06
N LYS A 52 22.80 -10.07 25.54
CA LYS A 52 21.83 -11.02 24.96
C LYS A 52 20.40 -10.50 25.04
N GLU A 53 20.02 -9.88 26.16
CA GLU A 53 18.70 -9.26 26.33
C GLU A 53 18.52 -8.06 25.39
N ALA A 54 19.56 -7.22 25.26
CA ALA A 54 19.57 -6.05 24.39
C ALA A 54 19.44 -6.46 22.91
N ASP A 55 20.22 -7.44 22.45
CA ASP A 55 20.15 -7.96 21.08
C ASP A 55 18.76 -8.53 20.76
N ALA A 56 18.18 -9.28 21.71
CA ALA A 56 16.83 -9.80 21.57
C ALA A 56 15.77 -8.67 21.54
N ALA A 57 15.99 -7.57 22.26
CA ALA A 57 15.11 -6.40 22.24
C ALA A 57 15.22 -5.65 20.91
N VAL A 58 16.43 -5.45 20.37
CA VAL A 58 16.68 -4.85 19.05
C VAL A 58 15.99 -5.66 17.96
N GLN A 59 16.18 -6.98 17.92
CA GLN A 59 15.49 -7.85 16.94
C GLN A 59 13.97 -7.75 17.02
N LYS A 60 13.41 -7.66 18.24
CA LYS A 60 11.96 -7.48 18.44
C LYS A 60 11.49 -6.09 18.02
N ALA A 61 12.32 -5.06 18.18
CA ALA A 61 12.02 -3.70 17.79
C ALA A 61 12.00 -3.56 16.26
N GLU A 62 12.94 -4.19 15.56
CA GLU A 62 12.96 -4.24 14.09
C GLU A 62 11.69 -4.90 13.51
N ARG A 63 11.16 -5.93 14.18
CA ARG A 63 9.85 -6.50 13.80
C ARG A 63 8.70 -5.54 14.05
N THR A 64 8.76 -4.72 15.11
CA THR A 64 7.73 -3.70 15.40
C THR A 64 7.77 -2.56 14.39
N LYS A 65 8.94 -2.18 13.85
CA LYS A 65 9.05 -1.16 12.79
C LYS A 65 8.31 -1.56 11.50
N LYS A 66 8.09 -2.87 11.28
CA LYS A 66 7.26 -3.37 10.16
C LYS A 66 5.75 -3.17 10.37
N LEU A 67 5.31 -2.79 11.57
CA LEU A 67 3.91 -2.48 11.86
C LEU A 67 3.59 -1.04 11.45
N PRO A 68 2.32 -0.70 11.19
CA PRO A 68 1.93 0.69 10.96
C PRO A 68 2.03 1.47 12.27
N ILE A 69 3.19 2.06 12.56
CA ILE A 69 3.41 2.97 13.70
C ILE A 69 3.50 4.42 13.18
N THR A 70 3.86 5.41 13.98
CA THR A 70 4.16 6.77 13.45
C THR A 70 5.65 6.91 13.13
N GLU A 71 6.02 7.85 12.25
CA GLU A 71 7.44 8.16 11.98
C GLU A 71 8.17 8.59 13.26
N ARG A 72 7.49 9.35 14.13
CA ARG A 72 8.00 9.74 15.44
C ARG A 72 8.32 8.53 16.33
N GLU A 73 7.48 7.51 16.33
CA GLU A 73 7.72 6.29 17.11
C GLU A 73 8.88 5.47 16.54
N GLU A 74 8.95 5.36 15.21
CA GLU A 74 10.04 4.70 14.51
C GLU A 74 11.38 5.37 14.81
N HIS A 75 11.45 6.70 14.71
CA HIS A 75 12.64 7.46 15.06
C HIS A 75 13.06 7.28 16.53
N ARG A 76 12.10 7.18 17.46
CA ARG A 76 12.39 6.89 18.87
C ARG A 76 12.94 5.47 19.07
N ILE A 77 12.41 4.50 18.34
CA ILE A 77 12.93 3.12 18.36
C ILE A 77 14.37 3.11 17.85
N ASP A 78 14.64 3.79 16.72
CA ASP A 78 15.98 3.86 16.13
C ASP A 78 16.98 4.52 17.07
N GLY A 79 16.60 5.62 17.73
CA GLY A 79 17.46 6.27 18.74
C GLY A 79 17.85 5.33 19.88
N TYR A 80 16.93 4.51 20.40
CA TYR A 80 17.27 3.53 21.43
C TYR A 80 18.12 2.36 20.91
N ILE A 81 17.95 1.95 19.64
CA ILE A 81 18.80 0.95 19.00
C ILE A 81 20.24 1.50 18.90
N GLU A 82 20.40 2.73 18.44
CA GLU A 82 21.70 3.41 18.35
C GLU A 82 22.38 3.55 19.71
N ASP A 83 21.62 3.94 20.75
CA ASP A 83 22.11 4.03 22.13
C ASP A 83 22.64 2.67 22.62
N ILE A 84 21.91 1.58 22.35
CA ILE A 84 22.32 0.22 22.73
C ILE A 84 23.61 -0.18 22.02
N THR A 85 23.68 0.01 20.70
CA THR A 85 24.88 -0.30 19.90
C THR A 85 26.08 0.50 20.40
N THR A 86 25.92 1.80 20.62
CA THR A 86 26.96 2.68 21.17
C THR A 86 27.41 2.23 22.56
N ALA A 87 26.48 1.77 23.40
CA ALA A 87 26.81 1.24 24.72
C ALA A 87 27.62 -0.07 24.65
N GLN A 88 27.29 -0.96 23.71
CA GLN A 88 28.00 -2.22 23.47
C GLN A 88 29.44 -1.96 23.01
N GLU A 89 29.64 -1.06 22.05
CA GLU A 89 30.95 -0.65 21.57
C GLU A 89 31.79 0.00 22.67
N ASN A 90 31.18 0.91 23.44
CA ASN A 90 31.86 1.56 24.56
C ASN A 90 32.27 0.57 25.65
N TYR A 91 31.44 -0.43 25.96
CA TYR A 91 31.80 -1.49 26.89
C TYR A 91 33.04 -2.25 26.40
N ALA A 92 33.04 -2.70 25.13
CA ALA A 92 34.18 -3.40 24.53
C ALA A 92 35.45 -2.54 24.58
N ARG A 93 35.35 -1.26 24.22
CA ARG A 93 36.45 -0.29 24.26
C ARG A 93 36.97 -0.05 25.67
N PHE A 94 36.11 0.13 26.67
CA PHE A 94 36.58 0.37 28.05
C PHE A 94 37.15 -0.89 28.69
N ARG A 95 36.72 -2.08 28.26
CA ARG A 95 37.35 -3.35 28.62
C ARG A 95 38.78 -3.43 28.10
N THR A 96 39.03 -3.13 26.82
CA THR A 96 40.38 -3.15 26.24
C THR A 96 41.31 -2.13 26.89
N LEU A 97 40.78 -0.93 27.20
CA LEU A 97 41.51 0.13 27.91
C LEU A 97 41.69 -0.11 29.41
N LYS A 98 41.24 -1.25 29.93
CA LYS A 98 41.28 -1.61 31.35
C LYS A 98 40.62 -0.59 32.29
N LYS A 99 39.50 0.03 31.88
CA LYS A 99 38.73 1.05 32.62
C LYS A 99 37.40 0.48 33.16
N PRO A 100 37.41 -0.30 34.26
CA PRO A 100 36.23 -1.04 34.73
C PRO A 100 35.05 -0.14 35.15
N ALA A 101 35.31 1.03 35.76
CA ALA A 101 34.24 1.94 36.14
C ALA A 101 33.44 2.44 34.92
N LYS A 102 34.14 2.82 33.85
CA LYS A 102 33.49 3.27 32.60
C LYS A 102 32.75 2.14 31.90
N ALA A 103 33.34 0.93 31.86
CA ALA A 103 32.68 -0.24 31.32
C ALA A 103 31.35 -0.53 32.03
N ARG A 104 31.31 -0.49 33.37
CA ARG A 104 30.07 -0.69 34.15
C ARG A 104 29.02 0.39 33.89
N ILE A 105 29.44 1.64 33.69
CA ILE A 105 28.53 2.72 33.29
C ILE A 105 27.89 2.40 31.94
N SER A 106 28.67 1.94 30.95
CA SER A 106 28.14 1.53 29.65
C SER A 106 27.12 0.38 29.76
N VAL A 107 27.35 -0.62 30.62
CA VAL A 107 26.38 -1.70 30.87
C VAL A 107 25.10 -1.15 31.52
N GLY A 108 25.21 -0.21 32.47
CA GLY A 108 24.06 0.44 33.09
C GLY A 108 23.22 1.21 32.06
N PHE A 109 23.87 2.00 31.21
CA PHE A 109 23.21 2.74 30.13
C PHE A 109 22.55 1.79 29.12
N MET A 110 23.23 0.73 28.70
CA MET A 110 22.67 -0.31 27.81
C MET A 110 21.39 -0.92 28.37
N GLN A 111 21.38 -1.22 29.67
CA GLN A 111 20.22 -1.78 30.36
C GLN A 111 19.04 -0.78 30.38
N GLU A 112 19.30 0.48 30.69
CA GLU A 112 18.29 1.55 30.70
C GLU A 112 17.69 1.80 29.31
N SER A 113 18.52 1.84 28.26
CA SER A 113 18.07 1.95 26.88
C SER A 113 17.28 0.72 26.44
N THR A 114 17.67 -0.48 26.87
CA THR A 114 16.93 -1.74 26.60
C THR A 114 15.54 -1.74 27.24
N ILE A 115 15.40 -1.23 28.46
CA ILE A 115 14.09 -1.08 29.13
C ILE A 115 13.23 -0.08 28.36
N SER A 116 13.79 1.10 28.06
CA SER A 116 13.09 2.18 27.34
C SER A 116 12.64 1.76 25.93
N LEU A 117 13.48 0.97 25.23
CA LEU A 117 13.15 0.37 23.93
C LEU A 117 11.96 -0.58 24.06
N ASN A 118 11.97 -1.48 25.04
CA ASN A 118 10.88 -2.43 25.25
C ASN A 118 9.54 -1.76 25.60
N GLU A 119 9.57 -0.71 26.42
CA GLU A 119 8.39 0.09 26.75
C GLU A 119 7.83 0.80 25.50
N THR A 120 8.69 1.49 24.76
CA THR A 120 8.32 2.21 23.54
C THR A 120 7.74 1.24 22.51
N ARG A 121 8.40 0.10 22.29
CA ARG A 121 7.93 -0.97 21.42
C ARG A 121 6.54 -1.49 21.81
N THR A 122 6.27 -1.64 23.10
CA THR A 122 4.97 -2.13 23.60
C THR A 122 3.87 -1.09 23.34
N LYS A 123 4.15 0.19 23.61
CA LYS A 123 3.23 1.29 23.29
C LYS A 123 2.94 1.36 21.79
N SER A 124 3.97 1.26 20.95
CA SER A 124 3.81 1.30 19.50
C SER A 124 3.08 0.08 18.94
N LYS A 125 3.19 -1.10 19.55
CA LYS A 125 2.35 -2.26 19.20
C LYS A 125 0.88 -2.03 19.50
N ILE A 126 0.56 -1.45 20.66
CA ILE A 126 -0.82 -1.10 21.03
C ILE A 126 -1.35 -0.04 20.06
N HIS A 127 -0.53 0.96 19.74
CA HIS A 127 -0.89 1.98 18.76
C HIS A 127 -1.15 1.38 17.37
N ALA A 128 -0.26 0.54 16.86
CA ALA A 128 -0.43 -0.16 15.58
C ALA A 128 -1.70 -1.02 15.54
N ARG A 129 -2.03 -1.70 16.64
CA ARG A 129 -3.29 -2.46 16.75
C ARG A 129 -4.50 -1.55 16.62
N ARG A 130 -4.53 -0.43 17.35
CA ARG A 130 -5.61 0.56 17.22
C ARG A 130 -5.69 1.13 15.81
N LEU A 131 -4.55 1.34 15.16
CA LEU A 131 -4.52 1.79 13.78
C LEU A 131 -5.18 0.78 12.84
N LEU A 132 -4.83 -0.50 12.97
CA LEU A 132 -5.43 -1.58 12.19
C LEU A 132 -6.93 -1.74 12.46
N GLU A 133 -7.37 -1.60 13.72
CA GLU A 133 -8.79 -1.67 14.09
C GLU A 133 -9.61 -0.57 13.42
N GLY A 134 -9.14 0.68 13.43
CA GLY A 134 -9.83 1.78 12.76
C GLY A 134 -9.80 1.67 11.23
N TYR A 135 -8.73 1.07 10.69
CA TYR A 135 -8.57 0.85 9.25
C TYR A 135 -9.39 -0.33 8.72
N ALA A 136 -9.84 -1.23 9.61
CA ALA A 136 -10.44 -2.51 9.25
C ALA A 136 -11.61 -2.35 8.26
N MET A 137 -12.48 -1.35 8.45
CA MET A 137 -13.64 -1.14 7.58
C MET A 137 -13.26 -0.88 6.11
N PHE A 138 -12.12 -0.23 5.85
CA PHE A 138 -11.65 0.03 4.48
C PHE A 138 -11.09 -1.27 3.87
N SER A 139 -10.25 -1.96 4.63
CA SER A 139 -9.64 -3.22 4.19
C SER A 139 -10.64 -4.36 4.01
N GLN A 140 -11.78 -4.32 4.69
CA GLN A 140 -12.83 -5.34 4.58
C GLN A 140 -13.81 -5.05 3.43
N ALA A 141 -14.02 -3.77 3.10
CA ALA A 141 -14.94 -3.36 2.03
C ALA A 141 -14.27 -3.32 0.65
N LYS A 142 -12.94 -3.44 0.57
CA LYS A 142 -12.19 -3.45 -0.70
C LYS A 142 -12.46 -4.71 -1.52
N ASN A 143 -12.16 -4.63 -2.81
CA ASN A 143 -12.05 -5.80 -3.68
C ASN A 143 -10.62 -5.91 -4.21
N ASP A 144 -9.88 -6.91 -3.71
CA ASP A 144 -8.49 -7.16 -4.14
C ASP A 144 -8.38 -7.59 -5.60
N GLU A 145 -9.42 -8.20 -6.17
CA GLU A 145 -9.42 -8.60 -7.57
C GLU A 145 -9.42 -7.38 -8.51
N TRP A 146 -9.88 -6.22 -8.04
CA TRP A 146 -9.91 -4.99 -8.84
C TRP A 146 -8.54 -4.33 -8.97
N ASN A 147 -7.52 -4.79 -8.26
CA ASN A 147 -6.17 -4.26 -8.42
C ASN A 147 -5.55 -4.72 -9.76
N MET A 148 -5.49 -3.81 -10.74
CA MET A 148 -4.89 -4.06 -12.06
C MET A 148 -3.43 -4.54 -11.99
N LEU A 149 -2.68 -4.13 -10.97
CA LEU A 149 -1.28 -4.55 -10.77
C LEU A 149 -1.13 -5.72 -9.79
N GLY A 150 -2.24 -6.33 -9.37
CA GLY A 150 -2.23 -7.49 -8.48
C GLY A 150 -1.52 -8.70 -9.10
N PRO A 151 -0.92 -9.58 -8.28
CA PRO A 151 -0.14 -10.73 -8.76
C PRO A 151 -0.97 -11.74 -9.59
N TRP A 152 -2.28 -11.74 -9.41
CA TRP A 152 -3.21 -12.64 -10.10
C TRP A 152 -3.59 -12.17 -11.51
N ARG A 153 -3.21 -10.94 -11.89
CA ARG A 153 -3.54 -10.35 -13.20
C ARG A 153 -2.44 -10.65 -14.21
N HIS A 154 -2.75 -11.48 -15.21
CA HIS A 154 -1.85 -11.74 -16.33
C HIS A 154 -2.21 -10.85 -17.53
N ILE A 155 -1.68 -9.63 -17.55
CA ILE A 155 -1.83 -8.70 -18.68
C ILE A 155 -0.62 -8.86 -19.61
N PRO A 156 -0.82 -9.16 -20.91
CA PRO A 156 0.27 -9.23 -21.87
C PRO A 156 1.11 -7.94 -21.88
N PRO A 157 2.45 -8.03 -22.04
CA PRO A 157 3.29 -6.86 -22.16
C PRO A 157 2.83 -5.94 -23.30
N CYS A 158 2.91 -4.63 -23.07
CA CYS A 158 2.64 -3.65 -24.12
C CYS A 158 3.74 -3.71 -25.19
N THR A 159 3.37 -3.95 -26.46
CA THR A 159 4.27 -3.84 -27.61
C THR A 159 4.57 -2.37 -27.89
N ILE A 160 5.53 -1.80 -27.15
CA ILE A 160 5.83 -0.35 -27.12
C ILE A 160 5.99 0.23 -28.52
N GLY A 161 6.71 -0.46 -29.42
CA GLY A 161 6.96 0.04 -30.77
C GLY A 161 5.68 0.21 -31.60
N LEU A 162 4.67 -0.64 -31.40
CA LEU A 162 3.35 -0.53 -32.06
C LEU A 162 2.39 0.39 -31.31
N ARG A 163 2.70 0.76 -30.07
CA ARG A 163 1.87 1.60 -29.20
C ARG A 163 2.52 2.94 -28.88
N ARG A 164 3.47 3.38 -29.72
CA ARG A 164 4.23 4.61 -29.53
C ARG A 164 3.31 5.82 -29.40
N THR A 165 2.47 6.07 -30.40
CA THR A 165 1.57 7.24 -30.45
C THR A 165 0.69 7.38 -29.20
N PRO A 166 -0.09 6.37 -28.77
CA PRO A 166 -0.90 6.52 -27.57
C PRO A 166 -0.06 6.66 -26.29
N LEU A 167 1.12 6.03 -26.20
CA LEU A 167 2.02 6.19 -25.05
C LEU A 167 2.62 7.60 -24.98
N GLU A 168 3.08 8.15 -26.09
CA GLU A 168 3.64 9.51 -26.19
C GLU A 168 2.59 10.55 -25.82
N ARG A 169 1.34 10.37 -26.25
CA ARG A 169 0.23 11.25 -25.88
C ARG A 169 -0.02 11.25 -24.37
N VAL A 170 0.03 10.09 -23.72
CA VAL A 170 -0.10 10.02 -22.25
C VAL A 170 1.08 10.73 -21.57
N ILE A 171 2.31 10.57 -22.08
CA ILE A 171 3.49 11.24 -21.54
C ILE A 171 3.35 12.77 -21.68
N ALA A 172 2.99 13.26 -22.87
CA ALA A 172 2.76 14.68 -23.10
C ALA A 172 1.65 15.25 -22.19
N TRP A 173 0.61 14.44 -21.93
CA TRP A 173 -0.43 14.78 -20.97
C TRP A 173 0.11 14.92 -19.54
N PHE A 174 0.97 14.01 -19.10
CA PHE A 174 1.66 14.13 -17.80
C PHE A 174 2.56 15.37 -17.71
N GLU A 175 3.25 15.74 -18.78
CA GLU A 175 4.18 16.87 -18.74
C GLU A 175 3.47 18.24 -18.72
N SER A 176 2.39 18.38 -19.50
CA SER A 176 1.77 19.69 -19.73
C SER A 176 0.23 19.66 -19.79
N GLY A 177 -0.35 18.57 -20.31
CA GLY A 177 -1.80 18.49 -20.54
C GLY A 177 -2.64 18.44 -19.28
N HIS A 178 -2.09 17.87 -18.20
CA HIS A 178 -2.78 17.68 -16.92
C HIS A 178 -3.28 18.99 -16.28
N ARG A 179 -2.63 20.13 -16.56
CA ARG A 179 -2.99 21.44 -15.98
C ARG A 179 -4.36 21.96 -16.43
N GLY A 180 -4.85 21.53 -17.59
CA GLY A 180 -6.20 21.87 -18.09
C GLY A 180 -7.10 20.64 -18.27
N LYS A 181 -6.52 19.46 -18.48
CA LYS A 181 -7.23 18.20 -18.72
C LYS A 181 -6.91 17.23 -17.59
N ARG A 182 -7.81 17.03 -16.63
CA ARG A 182 -7.57 16.12 -15.48
C ARG A 182 -8.02 14.68 -15.71
N VAL A 183 -8.64 14.39 -16.86
CA VAL A 183 -9.03 13.03 -17.26
C VAL A 183 -8.42 12.71 -18.61
N HIS A 184 -7.65 11.63 -18.69
CA HIS A 184 -7.11 11.09 -19.94
C HIS A 184 -7.88 9.82 -20.32
N TRP A 185 -8.61 9.84 -21.42
CA TRP A 185 -9.44 8.72 -21.85
C TRP A 185 -8.84 7.97 -23.02
N LEU A 186 -8.49 6.70 -22.80
CA LEU A 186 -8.16 5.73 -23.82
C LEU A 186 -9.43 5.08 -24.41
N SER A 187 -9.80 5.46 -25.62
CA SER A 187 -10.90 4.85 -26.39
C SER A 187 -10.35 3.88 -27.46
N GLY A 188 -11.19 3.03 -28.03
CA GLY A 188 -10.80 2.10 -29.10
C GLY A 188 -11.49 0.75 -29.00
N LYS A 189 -11.37 -0.08 -30.03
CA LYS A 189 -12.06 -1.38 -30.11
C LYS A 189 -11.68 -2.33 -28.95
N ARG A 190 -12.55 -3.29 -28.63
CA ARG A 190 -12.18 -4.38 -27.71
C ARG A 190 -10.91 -5.09 -28.21
N ARG A 191 -10.05 -5.48 -27.27
CA ARG A 191 -8.77 -6.17 -27.52
C ARG A 191 -7.73 -5.38 -28.32
N CYS A 192 -7.87 -4.06 -28.48
CA CYS A 192 -6.81 -3.22 -29.07
C CYS A 192 -5.64 -2.89 -28.11
N GLY A 193 -5.55 -3.52 -26.93
CA GLY A 193 -4.40 -3.35 -26.04
C GLY A 193 -4.43 -2.14 -25.09
N LYS A 194 -5.57 -1.48 -24.88
CA LYS A 194 -5.74 -0.41 -23.87
C LYS A 194 -5.26 -0.83 -22.47
N SER A 195 -5.68 -1.99 -22.00
CA SER A 195 -5.26 -2.55 -20.70
C SER A 195 -3.75 -2.74 -20.61
N ALA A 196 -3.11 -3.21 -21.68
CA ALA A 196 -1.66 -3.34 -21.75
C ALA A 196 -0.96 -1.96 -21.67
N ILE A 197 -1.52 -0.94 -22.31
CA ILE A 197 -1.04 0.46 -22.21
C ILE A 197 -1.18 0.98 -20.79
N LEU A 198 -2.37 0.90 -20.17
CA LEU A 198 -2.60 1.34 -18.79
C LEU A 198 -1.66 0.66 -17.79
N HIS A 199 -1.55 -0.65 -17.89
CA HIS A 199 -0.67 -1.45 -17.04
C HIS A 199 0.82 -1.07 -17.23
N HIS A 200 1.25 -0.82 -18.48
CA HIS A 200 2.59 -0.32 -18.77
C HIS A 200 2.84 1.06 -18.12
N ILE A 201 1.89 2.00 -18.26
CA ILE A 201 2.00 3.34 -17.70
C ILE A 201 2.02 3.29 -16.16
N ALA A 202 1.12 2.52 -15.54
CA ALA A 202 1.05 2.39 -14.09
C ALA A 202 2.35 1.81 -13.50
N ARG A 203 2.94 0.79 -14.13
CA ARG A 203 4.25 0.25 -13.73
C ARG A 203 5.40 1.23 -13.96
N LYS A 204 5.36 2.01 -15.05
CA LYS A 204 6.37 3.03 -15.32
C LYS A 204 6.27 4.18 -14.30
N TYR A 205 5.05 4.56 -13.92
CA TYR A 205 4.79 5.56 -12.89
C TYR A 205 5.41 5.16 -11.55
N ASP A 206 5.25 3.90 -11.11
CA ASP A 206 5.88 3.41 -9.87
C ASP A 206 7.40 3.57 -9.86
N LYS A 207 8.04 3.31 -11.01
CA LYS A 207 9.50 3.38 -11.13
C LYS A 207 10.00 4.82 -11.11
N LEU A 208 9.26 5.74 -11.74
CA LEU A 208 9.63 7.15 -11.85
C LEU A 208 9.25 7.95 -10.61
N PHE A 209 8.17 7.58 -9.94
CA PHE A 209 7.63 8.24 -8.77
C PHE A 209 7.38 7.21 -7.66
N PRO A 210 8.43 6.74 -6.96
CA PRO A 210 8.28 5.78 -5.87
C PRO A 210 7.33 6.28 -4.78
N GLU A 211 7.44 7.55 -4.42
CA GLU A 211 6.55 8.27 -3.48
C GLU A 211 5.23 8.74 -4.13
N GLY A 212 5.03 8.39 -5.41
CA GLY A 212 3.83 8.73 -6.16
C GLY A 212 2.62 7.98 -5.62
N ARG A 213 1.56 8.73 -5.35
CA ARG A 213 0.27 8.18 -4.90
C ARG A 213 -0.56 7.81 -6.12
N ARG A 214 -0.86 6.53 -6.24
CA ARG A 214 -1.76 6.04 -7.28
C ARG A 214 -2.67 4.94 -6.77
N ALA A 215 -3.80 4.79 -7.45
CA ALA A 215 -4.68 3.65 -7.35
C ALA A 215 -5.02 3.14 -8.76
N THR A 216 -5.25 1.84 -8.89
CA THR A 216 -5.54 1.16 -10.14
C THR A 216 -6.72 0.23 -9.95
N VAL A 217 -7.76 0.43 -10.75
CA VAL A 217 -8.99 -0.38 -10.75
C VAL A 217 -9.20 -0.98 -12.12
N GLU A 218 -9.38 -2.29 -12.19
CA GLU A 218 -9.83 -3.00 -13.39
C GLU A 218 -11.12 -3.75 -13.07
N PHE A 219 -12.22 -3.35 -13.72
CA PHE A 219 -13.49 -4.04 -13.57
C PHE A 219 -13.51 -5.31 -14.42
N SER A 220 -13.84 -6.43 -13.79
CA SER A 220 -14.08 -7.71 -14.46
C SER A 220 -15.44 -8.28 -14.03
N GLY A 221 -16.06 -9.07 -14.91
CA GLY A 221 -17.41 -9.59 -14.67
C GLY A 221 -18.50 -8.57 -14.98
N ARG A 222 -19.66 -8.69 -14.34
CA ARG A 222 -20.75 -7.71 -14.43
C ARG A 222 -20.77 -6.88 -13.16
N ILE A 223 -20.52 -5.59 -13.27
CA ILE A 223 -20.49 -4.66 -12.13
C ILE A 223 -21.75 -3.80 -12.15
N THR A 224 -22.53 -3.86 -11.08
CA THR A 224 -23.71 -3.01 -10.90
C THR A 224 -23.39 -1.70 -10.18
N ARG A 225 -24.29 -0.72 -10.22
CA ARG A 225 -24.16 0.51 -9.41
C ARG A 225 -23.93 0.21 -7.93
N LYS A 226 -24.62 -0.81 -7.39
CA LYS A 226 -24.49 -1.20 -5.98
C LYS A 226 -23.09 -1.72 -5.68
N ASP A 227 -22.60 -2.66 -6.51
CA ASP A 227 -21.24 -3.22 -6.35
C ASP A 227 -20.18 -2.10 -6.42
N PHE A 228 -20.38 -1.14 -7.32
CA PHE A 228 -19.50 0.02 -7.43
C PHE A 228 -19.50 0.87 -6.15
N VAL A 229 -20.68 1.31 -5.67
CA VAL A 229 -20.81 2.19 -4.51
C VAL A 229 -20.29 1.53 -3.23
N ASP A 230 -20.56 0.23 -3.05
CA ASP A 230 -20.19 -0.50 -1.83
C ASP A 230 -18.67 -0.74 -1.73
N THR A 231 -17.92 -0.72 -2.85
CA THR A 231 -16.55 -1.26 -2.89
C THR A 231 -15.50 -0.37 -3.56
N PHE A 232 -15.88 0.46 -4.55
CA PHE A 232 -14.92 1.23 -5.34
C PHE A 232 -14.07 2.17 -4.48
N LEU A 233 -14.71 2.96 -3.62
CA LEU A 233 -13.99 3.94 -2.81
C LEU A 233 -13.09 3.26 -1.76
N ALA A 234 -13.58 2.21 -1.10
CA ALA A 234 -12.77 1.43 -0.16
C ALA A 234 -11.53 0.85 -0.84
N THR A 235 -11.68 0.35 -2.07
CA THR A 235 -10.59 -0.19 -2.87
C THR A 235 -9.54 0.87 -3.22
N LEU A 236 -9.97 2.06 -3.65
CA LEU A 236 -9.04 3.16 -3.94
C LEU A 236 -8.24 3.57 -2.69
N LEU A 237 -8.95 3.75 -1.57
CA LEU A 237 -8.36 4.19 -0.31
C LEU A 237 -7.40 3.16 0.27
N ASP A 238 -7.74 1.87 0.16
CA ASP A 238 -6.86 0.79 0.61
C ASP A 238 -5.56 0.76 -0.20
N GLN A 239 -5.65 0.84 -1.53
CA GLN A 239 -4.46 0.91 -2.39
C GLN A 239 -3.58 2.14 -2.09
N LEU A 240 -4.20 3.29 -1.79
CA LEU A 240 -3.44 4.48 -1.38
C LEU A 240 -2.77 4.28 -0.02
N ALA A 241 -3.44 3.62 0.93
CA ALA A 241 -2.94 3.33 2.27
C ALA A 241 -1.87 2.23 2.31
N GLU A 242 -1.83 1.34 1.33
CA GLU A 242 -0.73 0.39 1.12
C GLU A 242 0.55 1.10 0.66
N ARG A 243 0.42 2.21 -0.07
CA ARG A 243 1.54 2.99 -0.59
C ARG A 243 2.01 4.09 0.37
N ASP A 244 1.08 4.68 1.11
CA ASP A 244 1.37 5.79 2.01
C ASP A 244 0.80 5.50 3.41
N ARG A 245 1.71 5.35 4.37
CA ARG A 245 1.40 5.08 5.77
C ARG A 245 0.62 6.23 6.43
N GLN A 246 0.80 7.46 5.98
CA GLN A 246 0.04 8.60 6.48
C GLN A 246 -1.44 8.51 6.07
N VAL A 247 -1.72 8.06 4.83
CA VAL A 247 -3.10 7.76 4.40
C VAL A 247 -3.74 6.72 5.33
N LYS A 248 -3.01 5.64 5.62
CA LYS A 248 -3.50 4.58 6.53
C LYS A 248 -3.83 5.11 7.93
N ILE A 249 -3.00 6.00 8.47
CA ILE A 249 -3.22 6.64 9.78
C ILE A 249 -4.48 7.51 9.76
N ILE A 250 -4.64 8.36 8.75
CA ILE A 250 -5.81 9.25 8.61
C ILE A 250 -7.09 8.43 8.45
N LEU A 251 -7.07 7.40 7.60
CA LEU A 251 -8.21 6.50 7.43
C LEU A 251 -8.58 5.79 8.71
N SER A 252 -7.59 5.35 9.51
CA SER A 252 -7.86 4.76 10.81
C SER A 252 -8.59 5.72 11.76
N GLN A 253 -8.17 6.99 11.81
CA GLN A 253 -8.83 8.01 12.61
C GLN A 253 -10.27 8.25 12.15
N ILE A 254 -10.50 8.29 10.83
CA ILE A 254 -11.85 8.39 10.24
C ILE A 254 -12.68 7.15 10.58
N GLY A 255 -12.13 5.94 10.47
CA GLY A 255 -12.88 4.73 10.80
C GLY A 255 -13.31 4.67 12.26
N HIS A 256 -12.43 5.10 13.18
CA HIS A 256 -12.76 5.23 14.61
C HIS A 256 -13.85 6.27 14.90
N SER A 257 -13.99 7.31 14.07
CA SER A 257 -15.03 8.31 14.23
C SER A 257 -16.36 7.86 13.64
N LEU A 258 -16.34 7.15 12.50
CA LEU A 258 -17.54 6.66 11.82
C LEU A 258 -18.22 5.50 12.57
N ARG A 259 -17.43 4.57 13.16
CA ARG A 259 -17.92 3.41 13.95
C ARG A 259 -19.04 2.61 13.27
N ASN A 260 -18.95 2.44 11.94
CA ASN A 260 -19.95 1.75 11.15
C ASN A 260 -19.27 0.84 10.11
N ASP A 261 -19.33 -0.47 10.34
CA ASP A 261 -18.80 -1.51 9.46
C ASP A 261 -19.51 -1.56 8.10
N ARG A 262 -20.76 -1.08 8.04
CA ARG A 262 -21.57 -1.03 6.82
C ARG A 262 -21.56 0.34 6.14
N TYR A 263 -20.67 1.26 6.55
CA TYR A 263 -20.66 2.66 6.09
C TYR A 263 -20.78 2.79 4.57
N PHE A 264 -19.98 2.05 3.80
CA PHE A 264 -19.97 2.10 2.33
C PHE A 264 -21.30 1.63 1.68
N SER A 265 -22.05 0.77 2.37
CA SER A 265 -23.31 0.23 1.84
C SER A 265 -24.55 1.07 2.18
N VAL A 266 -24.47 1.89 3.23
CA VAL A 266 -25.63 2.66 3.75
C VAL A 266 -25.50 4.17 3.53
N THR A 267 -24.29 4.66 3.30
CA THR A 267 -24.03 6.09 3.13
C THR A 267 -24.11 6.46 1.65
N PRO A 268 -24.80 7.54 1.27
CA PRO A 268 -24.78 8.05 -0.10
C PRO A 268 -23.35 8.34 -0.61
N MET A 269 -23.09 8.03 -1.89
CA MET A 269 -21.75 8.11 -2.50
C MET A 269 -21.10 9.50 -2.36
N ASP A 270 -21.85 10.58 -2.61
CA ASP A 270 -21.41 11.97 -2.44
C ASP A 270 -20.87 12.22 -1.03
N LYS A 271 -21.59 11.78 0.00
CA LYS A 271 -21.15 11.89 1.39
C LYS A 271 -19.91 11.05 1.68
N GLN A 272 -19.79 9.86 1.08
CA GLN A 272 -18.59 9.04 1.24
C GLN A 272 -17.37 9.73 0.63
N ILE A 273 -17.54 10.36 -0.54
CA ILE A 273 -16.48 11.10 -1.22
C ILE A 273 -16.00 12.25 -0.33
N ASP A 274 -16.91 13.08 0.18
CA ASP A 274 -16.52 14.21 1.04
C ASP A 274 -15.90 13.76 2.36
N THR A 275 -16.59 12.87 3.08
CA THR A 275 -16.24 12.51 4.46
C THR A 275 -14.95 11.69 4.53
N VAL A 276 -14.74 10.85 3.53
CA VAL A 276 -13.63 9.90 3.52
C VAL A 276 -12.60 10.27 2.47
N PHE A 277 -12.98 10.35 1.18
CA PHE A 277 -11.99 10.52 0.11
C PHE A 277 -11.30 11.89 0.18
N ILE A 278 -12.06 12.97 0.01
CA ILE A 278 -11.55 14.34 -0.02
C ILE A 278 -10.94 14.73 1.32
N ASN A 279 -11.58 14.39 2.44
CA ASN A 279 -11.06 14.63 3.78
C ASN A 279 -9.72 13.91 4.02
N THR A 280 -9.56 12.66 3.58
CA THR A 280 -8.28 11.96 3.71
C THR A 280 -7.20 12.65 2.89
N LEU A 281 -7.50 12.96 1.64
CA LEU A 281 -6.52 13.52 0.73
C LEU A 281 -6.13 14.97 1.06
N SER A 282 -7.03 15.76 1.65
CA SER A 282 -6.75 17.14 2.05
C SER A 282 -5.88 17.27 3.30
N GLN A 283 -5.90 16.26 4.17
CA GLN A 283 -5.03 16.20 5.36
C GLN A 283 -3.60 15.81 5.03
N LEU A 284 -3.40 15.13 3.89
CA LEU A 284 -2.07 14.96 3.33
C LEU A 284 -1.69 16.35 2.80
N GLN A 285 -0.67 16.99 3.38
CA GLN A 285 -0.09 18.23 2.85
C GLN A 285 0.65 17.94 1.52
N ALA A 286 -0.05 17.30 0.58
CA ALA A 286 0.49 16.62 -0.55
C ALA A 286 0.92 17.63 -1.61
N GLN A 287 2.24 17.73 -1.79
CA GLN A 287 2.81 18.40 -2.96
C GLN A 287 2.74 17.54 -4.23
N SER A 288 2.40 16.24 -4.10
CA SER A 288 2.35 15.29 -5.21
C SER A 288 0.91 14.96 -5.67
N PRO A 289 0.70 14.77 -6.98
CA PRO A 289 -0.60 14.46 -7.54
C PRO A 289 -1.07 13.04 -7.20
N PHE A 290 -2.40 12.85 -7.17
CA PHE A 290 -3.04 11.55 -7.05
C PHE A 290 -3.47 11.06 -8.43
N LEU A 291 -3.00 9.89 -8.82
CA LEU A 291 -3.28 9.33 -10.14
C LEU A 291 -4.14 8.06 -10.02
N ILE A 292 -5.32 8.07 -10.62
CA ILE A 292 -6.26 6.94 -10.58
C ILE A 292 -6.41 6.35 -11.99
N PHE A 293 -6.09 5.07 -12.12
CA PHE A 293 -6.31 4.32 -13.36
C PHE A 293 -7.60 3.52 -13.25
N VAL A 294 -8.45 3.59 -14.27
CA VAL A 294 -9.69 2.84 -14.34
C VAL A 294 -9.79 2.11 -15.67
N ASP A 295 -9.87 0.79 -15.63
CA ASP A 295 -10.05 -0.06 -16.80
C ASP A 295 -11.30 -0.92 -16.66
N GLY A 296 -11.74 -1.50 -17.77
CA GLY A 296 -12.83 -2.48 -17.77
C GLY A 296 -14.22 -1.86 -17.71
N LEU A 297 -14.42 -0.60 -18.10
CA LEU A 297 -15.76 0.04 -18.11
C LEU A 297 -16.81 -0.73 -18.93
N ASP A 298 -16.37 -1.62 -19.81
CA ASP A 298 -17.23 -2.56 -20.53
C ASP A 298 -18.02 -3.52 -19.62
N ALA A 299 -17.45 -3.86 -18.45
CA ALA A 299 -18.00 -4.72 -17.41
C ALA A 299 -19.12 -4.04 -16.60
N CYS A 300 -19.16 -2.71 -16.60
CA CYS A 300 -20.07 -1.92 -15.78
C CYS A 300 -21.44 -1.76 -16.45
N ASP A 301 -22.52 -1.84 -15.67
CA ASP A 301 -23.81 -1.34 -16.14
C ASP A 301 -23.82 0.20 -16.24
N ALA A 302 -24.88 0.76 -16.82
CA ALA A 302 -25.00 2.21 -16.98
C ALA A 302 -24.97 2.96 -15.63
N GLY A 303 -25.55 2.37 -14.58
CA GLY A 303 -25.60 2.98 -13.26
C GLY A 303 -24.23 3.04 -12.56
N ALA A 304 -23.38 2.05 -12.78
CA ALA A 304 -21.99 2.02 -12.31
C ALA A 304 -21.11 3.00 -13.09
N VAL A 305 -21.24 3.07 -14.43
CA VAL A 305 -20.56 4.08 -15.25
C VAL A 305 -20.93 5.48 -14.79
N ASP A 306 -22.22 5.72 -14.57
CA ASP A 306 -22.72 6.97 -14.04
C ASP A 306 -22.14 7.30 -12.67
N ALA A 307 -22.14 6.35 -11.73
CA ALA A 307 -21.56 6.55 -10.40
C ALA A 307 -20.05 6.86 -10.45
N LEU A 308 -19.31 6.28 -11.41
CA LEU A 308 -17.90 6.62 -11.63
C LEU A 308 -17.73 8.07 -12.09
N PHE A 309 -18.54 8.54 -13.03
CA PHE A 309 -18.41 9.92 -13.50
C PHE A 309 -18.94 10.94 -12.48
N ASP A 310 -19.97 10.60 -11.70
CA ASP A 310 -20.40 11.37 -10.54
C ASP A 310 -19.23 11.50 -9.53
N PHE A 311 -18.50 10.40 -9.28
CA PHE A 311 -17.29 10.40 -8.44
C PHE A 311 -16.18 11.29 -9.00
N ILE A 312 -15.88 11.18 -10.30
CA ILE A 312 -14.83 11.98 -10.96
C ILE A 312 -15.19 13.46 -10.89
N GLU A 313 -16.41 13.86 -11.19
CA GLU A 313 -16.87 15.25 -11.10
C GLU A 313 -16.68 15.81 -9.69
N HIS A 314 -17.13 15.07 -8.69
CA HIS A 314 -17.02 15.49 -7.30
C HIS A 314 -15.56 15.60 -6.85
N ALA A 315 -14.72 14.63 -7.22
CA ALA A 315 -13.29 14.65 -6.94
C ALA A 315 -12.59 15.85 -7.59
N LEU A 316 -12.92 16.13 -8.85
CA LEU A 316 -12.35 17.25 -9.60
C LEU A 316 -12.89 18.61 -9.13
N SER A 317 -14.05 18.66 -8.50
CA SER A 317 -14.57 19.90 -7.88
C SER A 317 -13.77 20.33 -6.64
N SER A 318 -12.96 19.43 -6.07
CA SER A 318 -12.04 19.75 -4.97
C SER A 318 -10.77 20.48 -5.47
N PRO A 319 -10.05 21.20 -4.60
CA PRO A 319 -8.77 21.83 -4.94
C PRO A 319 -7.61 20.83 -5.06
N LEU A 320 -7.88 19.52 -4.90
CA LEU A 320 -6.85 18.50 -4.85
C LEU A 320 -6.30 18.18 -6.27
N PRO A 321 -5.00 17.88 -6.39
CA PRO A 321 -4.37 17.52 -7.66
C PRO A 321 -4.69 16.05 -8.02
N ILE A 322 -5.96 15.75 -8.33
CA ILE A 322 -6.43 14.41 -8.67
C ILE A 322 -6.58 14.27 -10.19
N TYR A 323 -6.05 13.18 -10.73
CA TYR A 323 -5.98 12.89 -12.15
C TYR A 323 -6.46 11.47 -12.44
N PHE A 324 -7.12 11.30 -13.58
CA PHE A 324 -7.69 10.02 -13.99
C PHE A 324 -7.14 9.58 -15.34
N ILE A 325 -6.81 8.31 -15.48
CA ILE A 325 -6.64 7.67 -16.78
C ILE A 325 -7.67 6.55 -16.89
N ILE A 326 -8.61 6.70 -17.82
CA ILE A 326 -9.73 5.77 -17.98
C ILE A 326 -9.63 5.04 -19.32
N ALA A 327 -10.07 3.79 -19.39
CA ALA A 327 -10.17 3.02 -20.63
C ALA A 327 -11.56 2.43 -20.84
N SER A 328 -12.07 2.55 -22.06
CA SER A 328 -13.34 1.93 -22.47
C SER A 328 -13.31 1.48 -23.92
N SER A 329 -14.19 0.55 -24.29
CA SER A 329 -14.36 0.22 -25.72
C SER A 329 -15.23 1.22 -26.46
N ASP A 330 -15.16 1.22 -27.79
CA ASP A 330 -16.03 2.03 -28.64
C ASP A 330 -17.52 1.69 -28.46
N ALA A 331 -17.83 0.43 -28.16
CA ALA A 331 -19.19 0.00 -27.84
C ALA A 331 -19.75 0.70 -26.59
N ARG A 332 -18.87 1.23 -25.72
CA ARG A 332 -19.24 2.04 -24.55
C ARG A 332 -18.99 3.53 -24.73
N ALA A 333 -18.40 3.97 -25.84
CA ALA A 333 -18.03 5.36 -26.03
C ALA A 333 -19.21 6.32 -25.94
N LEU A 334 -20.39 5.96 -26.49
CA LEU A 334 -21.59 6.80 -26.39
C LEU A 334 -22.07 6.96 -24.93
N SER A 335 -22.10 5.85 -24.17
CA SER A 335 -22.45 5.89 -22.75
C SER A 335 -21.47 6.75 -21.96
N VAL A 336 -20.18 6.56 -22.18
CA VAL A 336 -19.11 7.33 -21.53
C VAL A 336 -19.21 8.81 -21.88
N MET A 337 -19.39 9.17 -23.15
CA MET A 337 -19.57 10.56 -23.60
C MET A 337 -20.82 11.20 -22.99
N SER A 338 -21.91 10.44 -22.86
CA SER A 338 -23.14 10.90 -22.21
C SER A 338 -22.89 11.21 -20.73
N SER A 339 -22.24 10.31 -19.99
CA SER A 339 -21.93 10.53 -18.58
C SER A 339 -20.93 11.68 -18.39
N ILE A 340 -19.89 11.80 -19.24
CA ILE A 340 -18.96 12.94 -19.26
C ILE A 340 -19.70 14.27 -19.47
N SER A 341 -20.64 14.30 -20.41
CA SER A 341 -21.39 15.52 -20.73
C SER A 341 -22.34 15.90 -19.60
N ARG A 342 -23.03 14.92 -19.01
CA ARG A 342 -23.93 15.12 -17.88
C ARG A 342 -23.20 15.65 -16.65
N ALA A 343 -22.01 15.13 -16.38
CA ALA A 343 -21.15 15.51 -15.26
C ALA A 343 -20.34 16.80 -15.51
N GLY A 344 -20.60 17.52 -16.62
CA GLY A 344 -19.86 18.76 -16.95
C GLY A 344 -18.36 18.56 -17.22
N LEU A 345 -17.90 17.33 -17.46
CA LEU A 345 -16.49 16.97 -17.51
C LEU A 345 -15.82 17.20 -18.87
N LYS A 346 -16.57 17.59 -19.90
CA LYS A 346 -16.07 17.76 -21.28
C LYS A 346 -14.83 18.67 -21.36
N GLY A 347 -14.79 19.71 -20.53
CA GLY A 347 -13.65 20.62 -20.43
C GLY A 347 -12.36 19.96 -19.91
N PHE A 348 -12.49 18.92 -19.08
CA PHE A 348 -11.40 18.25 -18.37
C PHE A 348 -10.86 16.99 -19.06
N VAL A 349 -11.53 16.51 -20.12
CA VAL A 349 -11.14 15.26 -20.80
C VAL A 349 -10.20 15.53 -21.97
N ASP A 350 -9.10 14.79 -22.02
CA ASP A 350 -8.29 14.53 -23.22
C ASP A 350 -8.61 13.12 -23.74
N THR A 351 -8.87 12.98 -25.04
CA THR A 351 -9.23 11.68 -25.66
C THR A 351 -8.09 11.18 -26.52
N ASN A 352 -7.66 9.95 -26.28
CA ASN A 352 -6.57 9.29 -26.97
C ASN A 352 -7.06 7.95 -27.53
N GLU A 353 -7.26 7.90 -28.83
CA GLU A 353 -7.77 6.73 -29.53
C GLU A 353 -6.67 5.68 -29.71
N VAL A 354 -6.98 4.43 -29.36
CA VAL A 354 -6.10 3.29 -29.50
C VAL A 354 -6.60 2.42 -30.64
N ILE A 355 -5.90 2.50 -31.76
CA ILE A 355 -6.19 1.72 -32.98
C ILE A 355 -6.04 0.21 -32.74
N PRO A 356 -6.77 -0.64 -33.49
CA PRO A 356 -6.56 -2.08 -33.50
C PRO A 356 -5.10 -2.50 -33.73
N TYR A 357 -4.75 -3.72 -33.32
CA TYR A 357 -3.36 -4.19 -33.40
C TYR A 357 -2.90 -4.36 -34.84
N GLU A 358 -3.79 -4.84 -35.70
CA GLU A 358 -3.55 -5.05 -37.12
C GLU A 358 -3.23 -3.72 -37.82
N ASP A 359 -3.99 -2.68 -37.51
CA ASP A 359 -3.79 -1.34 -38.06
C ASP A 359 -2.47 -0.74 -37.58
N ALA A 360 -2.14 -0.94 -36.30
CA ALA A 360 -0.86 -0.51 -35.74
C ALA A 360 0.36 -1.18 -36.40
N ILE A 361 0.24 -2.46 -36.79
CA ILE A 361 1.29 -3.13 -37.59
C ILE A 361 1.44 -2.44 -38.94
N GLN A 362 0.34 -2.16 -39.63
CA GLN A 362 0.38 -1.52 -40.94
C GLN A 362 0.99 -0.12 -40.88
N GLU A 363 0.65 0.67 -39.85
CA GLU A 363 1.30 1.96 -39.59
C GLU A 363 2.78 1.80 -39.26
N GLY A 364 3.15 0.86 -38.40
CA GLY A 364 4.54 0.58 -38.07
C GLY A 364 5.38 0.17 -39.28
N ILE A 365 4.83 -0.64 -40.19
CA ILE A 365 5.49 -1.01 -41.45
C ILE A 365 5.71 0.23 -42.32
N LYS A 366 4.70 1.11 -42.45
CA LYS A 366 4.83 2.37 -43.20
C LYS A 366 5.89 3.31 -42.61
N GLU A 367 6.04 3.31 -41.29
CA GLU A 367 7.06 4.08 -40.57
C GLU A 367 8.46 3.42 -40.57
N GLY A 368 8.63 2.29 -41.24
CA GLY A 368 9.92 1.60 -41.34
C GLY A 368 10.30 0.77 -40.11
N LEU A 369 9.36 0.48 -39.21
CA LEU A 369 9.57 -0.35 -37.99
C LEU A 369 9.57 -1.88 -38.27
N VAL A 370 10.04 -2.29 -39.45
CA VAL A 370 9.97 -3.67 -39.98
C VAL A 370 10.59 -4.72 -39.04
N ALA A 371 11.54 -4.33 -38.18
CA ALA A 371 12.20 -5.23 -37.24
C ALA A 371 11.32 -5.73 -36.07
N LEU A 372 10.15 -5.12 -35.81
CA LEU A 372 9.29 -5.44 -34.66
C LEU A 372 8.18 -6.45 -34.96
N VAL A 373 7.96 -6.80 -36.23
CA VAL A 373 6.84 -7.66 -36.67
C VAL A 373 7.18 -9.17 -36.54
N ASN A 374 8.45 -9.52 -36.40
CA ASN A 374 8.92 -10.89 -36.22
C ASN A 374 9.68 -11.03 -34.90
N PRO A 375 9.06 -11.48 -33.79
CA PRO A 375 9.87 -12.03 -32.71
C PRO A 375 10.61 -13.27 -33.26
N PRO A 376 11.88 -13.51 -32.88
CA PRO A 376 12.55 -14.72 -33.28
C PRO A 376 11.74 -15.91 -32.74
N VAL A 377 11.29 -16.77 -33.64
CA VAL A 377 10.74 -18.08 -33.30
C VAL A 377 11.85 -18.80 -32.56
N GLN A 378 11.73 -18.93 -31.24
CA GLN A 378 12.55 -19.88 -30.50
C GLN A 378 12.11 -21.27 -30.98
N SER A 379 12.87 -21.82 -31.91
CA SER A 379 12.80 -23.22 -32.30
C SER A 379 13.15 -24.07 -31.08
N SER A 380 12.14 -24.52 -30.34
CA SER A 380 12.30 -25.59 -29.35
C SER A 380 12.46 -26.92 -30.09
N SER A 381 13.66 -27.17 -30.57
CA SER A 381 14.17 -28.52 -30.75
C SER A 381 15.12 -28.78 -29.58
N ASP A 382 14.62 -29.43 -28.54
CA ASP A 382 15.47 -30.28 -27.70
C ASP A 382 14.58 -31.33 -27.05
N THR A 383 14.52 -32.47 -27.73
CA THR A 383 14.25 -33.78 -27.18
C THR A 383 15.42 -34.21 -26.30
N SER A 384 15.21 -34.36 -25.00
CA SER A 384 15.95 -35.37 -24.23
C SER A 384 15.14 -35.78 -23.01
N SER A 385 14.69 -37.03 -23.08
CA SER A 385 14.41 -37.92 -21.95
C SER A 385 15.41 -37.77 -20.82
N ASP A 386 14.93 -37.66 -19.58
CA ASP A 386 15.38 -38.52 -18.49
C ASP A 386 14.46 -38.36 -17.28
N SER A 387 13.77 -39.46 -16.95
CA SER A 387 13.16 -39.69 -15.64
C SER A 387 14.26 -39.92 -14.61
N PRO A 388 14.05 -39.54 -13.34
CA PRO A 388 14.05 -40.61 -12.34
C PRO A 388 13.04 -40.43 -11.19
N SER A 389 12.35 -41.53 -10.92
CA SER A 389 11.99 -42.11 -9.62
C SER A 389 11.65 -41.20 -8.42
N ASP A 390 10.41 -41.34 -7.97
CA ASP A 390 10.00 -41.74 -6.61
C ASP A 390 10.97 -41.43 -5.46
N VAL A 391 10.57 -40.49 -4.60
CA VAL A 391 10.92 -40.52 -3.18
C VAL A 391 9.67 -40.22 -2.33
N ASN A 392 9.24 -41.27 -1.63
CA ASN A 392 8.35 -41.24 -0.47
C ASN A 392 8.77 -40.20 0.56
N LEU A 393 7.80 -39.49 1.13
CA LEU A 393 7.94 -38.87 2.45
C LEU A 393 6.64 -39.14 3.25
N ASP A 394 6.69 -40.24 4.01
CA ASP A 394 5.90 -40.44 5.20
C ASP A 394 6.69 -39.96 6.43
N ALA A 395 5.93 -39.39 7.38
CA ALA A 395 6.08 -39.41 8.85
C ALA A 395 7.10 -38.50 9.58
N ASP A 396 6.51 -37.78 10.54
CA ASP A 396 6.91 -37.47 11.92
C ASP A 396 8.09 -36.51 12.22
N GLU A 397 7.76 -35.29 12.70
CA GLU A 397 7.87 -34.86 14.12
C GLU A 397 7.18 -33.51 14.39
#